data_AF-A0A0G1MR63-F1
#
_entry.id   AF-A0A0G1MR63-F1
#
_cell.length_a   1.000
_cell.length_b   1.000
_cell.length_c   1.000
_cell.angle_alpha   90.00
_cell.angle_beta   90.00
_cell.angle_gamma   90.00
#
_symmetry.space_group_name_H-M   'P 1'
#
loop_
_entity.id
_entity.type
_entity.pdbx_description
1 polymer ?
#
loop_
_entity_poly.entity_id
_entity_poly.type
_entity_poly.pdbx_seq_one_letter_code
_entity_poly.pdbx_strand_id
1 'polypeptide(L)'
;MKVRLKKLLYLAAFSLIPTFLIWLPFFARLPSFWKIPLPQQGLATIVANYDGPLYIVAAKTLYNKELIKANYQFPLPTEYYTAHFPLFPLLIRIFANPLNYPYAMLAVTLVSSFLAIYFFYKLTGDMFLTFLFS
;
A
#
# COMPACT_ATOMS: atom_id res chain seq x y z
N MET A 1 -1.41 12.75 25.34
CA MET A 1 -2.86 12.72 25.05
C MET A 1 -3.25 11.30 24.64
N LYS A 2 -4.06 10.57 25.44
CA LYS A 2 -4.54 9.24 25.06
C LYS A 2 -5.68 9.38 24.05
N VAL A 3 -5.55 8.78 22.87
CA VAL A 3 -6.63 8.70 21.88
C VAL A 3 -7.61 7.61 22.32
N ARG A 4 -8.91 7.92 22.35
CA ARG A 4 -9.96 6.95 22.72
C ARG A 4 -10.10 5.91 21.62
N LEU A 5 -10.34 4.64 21.99
CA LEU A 5 -10.52 3.53 21.04
C LEU A 5 -11.55 3.84 19.94
N LYS A 6 -12.69 4.45 20.32
CA LYS A 6 -13.73 4.89 19.38
C LYS A 6 -13.18 5.82 18.28
N LYS A 7 -12.26 6.72 18.61
CA LYS A 7 -11.62 7.61 17.62
C LYS A 7 -10.67 6.83 16.71
N LEU A 8 -9.91 5.87 17.24
CA LEU A 8 -9.05 5.00 16.41
C LEU A 8 -9.87 4.21 15.38
N LEU A 9 -11.05 3.70 15.77
CA LEU A 9 -11.96 3.01 14.85
C LEU A 9 -12.44 3.94 13.73
N TYR A 10 -12.78 5.19 14.03
CA TYR A 10 -13.16 6.16 13.00
C TYR A 10 -12.01 6.48 12.04
N LEU A 11 -10.80 6.68 12.54
CA LEU A 11 -9.62 6.93 11.70
C LEU A 11 -9.31 5.70 10.82
N ALA A 12 -9.44 4.49 11.37
CA ALA A 12 -9.27 3.25 10.62
C ALA A 12 -10.33 3.10 9.54
N ALA A 13 -11.61 3.33 9.87
CA ALA A 13 -12.70 3.31 8.90
C ALA A 13 -12.48 4.32 7.78
N PHE A 14 -12.03 5.54 8.11
CA PHE A 14 -11.73 6.59 7.13
C PHE A 14 -10.60 6.19 6.17
N SER A 15 -9.58 5.48 6.64
CA SER A 15 -8.50 4.97 5.80
C SER A 15 -8.89 3.75 4.96
N LEU A 16 -9.66 2.82 5.55
CA LEU A 16 -9.88 1.49 4.98
C LEU A 16 -11.11 1.43 4.08
N ILE A 17 -12.21 2.12 4.42
CA ILE A 17 -13.46 2.06 3.64
C ILE A 17 -13.25 2.54 2.21
N PRO A 18 -12.65 3.71 1.93
CA PRO A 18 -12.44 4.16 0.55
C PRO A 18 -11.58 3.18 -0.25
N THR A 19 -10.50 2.68 0.36
CA THR A 19 -9.61 1.71 -0.28
C THR A 19 -10.33 0.41 -0.59
N PHE A 20 -11.13 -0.09 0.36
CA PHE A 20 -11.94 -1.29 0.17
C PHE A 20 -12.97 -1.12 -0.94
N LEU A 21 -13.67 0.01 -1.01
CA LEU A 21 -14.64 0.30 -2.07
C LEU A 21 -13.99 0.31 -3.46
N ILE A 22 -12.77 0.83 -3.58
CA ILE A 22 -12.00 0.80 -4.84
C ILE A 22 -11.56 -0.62 -5.19
N TRP A 23 -11.16 -1.43 -4.20
CA TRP A 23 -10.72 -2.80 -4.44
C TRP A 23 -11.88 -3.78 -4.65
N LEU A 24 -13.09 -3.44 -4.19
CA LEU A 24 -14.26 -4.31 -4.20
C LEU A 24 -14.59 -4.86 -5.60
N PRO A 25 -14.61 -4.07 -6.70
CA PRO A 25 -14.86 -4.61 -8.04
C PRO A 25 -13.83 -5.67 -8.47
N PHE A 26 -12.57 -5.50 -8.09
CA PHE A 26 -11.48 -6.44 -8.41
C PHE A 26 -11.52 -7.67 -7.52
N PHE A 27 -11.90 -7.51 -6.25
CA PHE A 27 -12.10 -8.61 -5.32
C PHE A 27 -13.26 -9.51 -5.78
N ALA A 28 -14.38 -8.90 -6.20
CA ALA A 28 -15.54 -9.59 -6.75
C ALA A 28 -15.36 -10.05 -8.20
N ARG A 29 -14.22 -9.73 -8.84
CA ARG A 29 -13.90 -10.04 -10.24
C ARG A 29 -15.03 -9.65 -11.20
N LEU A 30 -15.54 -8.44 -11.05
CA LEU A 30 -16.60 -7.94 -11.93
C LEU A 30 -16.08 -7.82 -13.37
N PRO A 31 -16.90 -8.13 -14.39
CA PRO A 31 -16.51 -7.96 -15.79
C PRO A 31 -16.41 -6.47 -16.18
N SER A 32 -17.20 -5.62 -15.52
CA SER A 32 -17.19 -4.17 -15.72
C SER A 32 -17.69 -3.45 -14.48
N PHE A 33 -17.32 -2.17 -14.35
CA PHE A 33 -17.83 -1.25 -13.33
C PHE A 33 -18.05 0.12 -13.95
N TRP A 34 -19.23 0.71 -13.78
CA TRP A 34 -19.62 1.98 -14.43
C TRP A 34 -19.35 2.03 -15.94
N LYS A 35 -19.66 0.94 -16.66
CA LYS A 35 -19.41 0.77 -18.11
C LYS A 35 -17.93 0.68 -18.51
N ILE A 36 -17.01 0.66 -17.55
CA ILE A 36 -15.58 0.44 -17.80
C ILE A 36 -15.30 -1.07 -17.70
N PRO A 37 -14.77 -1.72 -18.75
CA PRO A 37 -14.39 -3.12 -18.68
C PRO A 37 -13.22 -3.29 -17.71
N LEU A 38 -13.29 -4.31 -16.83
CA LEU A 38 -12.28 -4.56 -15.82
C LEU A 38 -11.44 -5.80 -16.17
N PRO A 39 -10.12 -5.78 -15.89
CA PRO A 39 -9.28 -6.96 -16.04
C PRO A 39 -9.69 -8.09 -15.09
N GLN A 40 -9.70 -9.33 -15.57
CA GLN A 40 -10.21 -10.51 -14.84
C GLN A 40 -9.19 -11.17 -13.90
N GLN A 41 -8.01 -10.57 -13.76
CA GLN A 41 -6.94 -11.03 -12.86
C GLN A 41 -7.19 -10.65 -11.39
N GLY A 42 -8.28 -9.95 -11.09
CA GLY A 42 -8.71 -9.62 -9.73
C GLY A 42 -7.69 -8.76 -8.97
N LEU A 43 -7.33 -9.15 -7.75
CA LEU A 43 -6.33 -8.41 -6.94
C LEU A 43 -4.93 -8.35 -7.57
N ALA A 44 -4.59 -9.26 -8.49
CA ALA A 44 -3.32 -9.15 -9.21
C ALA A 44 -3.27 -7.87 -10.06
N THR A 45 -4.42 -7.40 -10.56
CA THR A 45 -4.54 -6.10 -11.23
C THR A 45 -4.19 -4.97 -10.27
N ILE A 46 -4.67 -5.01 -9.03
CA ILE A 46 -4.31 -4.01 -8.01
C ILE A 46 -2.81 -4.03 -7.76
N VAL A 47 -2.22 -5.20 -7.47
CA VAL A 47 -0.78 -5.34 -7.22
C VAL A 47 0.07 -4.82 -8.38
N ALA A 48 -0.34 -5.09 -9.63
CA ALA A 48 0.38 -4.67 -10.83
C ALA A 48 0.31 -3.17 -11.10
N ASN A 49 -0.72 -2.47 -10.62
CA ASN A 49 -0.88 -1.03 -10.78
C ASN A 49 -0.23 -0.20 -9.66
N TYR A 50 0.27 -0.87 -8.61
CA TYR A 50 1.22 -0.24 -7.71
C TYR A 50 2.60 -0.31 -8.37
N ASP A 51 3.52 0.61 -8.01
CA ASP A 51 4.97 0.47 -8.28
C ASP A 51 5.61 -0.73 -7.55
N GLY A 52 4.77 -1.67 -7.12
CA GLY A 52 5.07 -2.79 -6.28
C GLY A 52 6.09 -3.75 -6.82
N PRO A 53 6.07 -4.14 -8.11
CA PRO A 53 7.13 -4.97 -8.65
C PRO A 53 8.52 -4.38 -8.39
N LEU A 54 8.69 -3.06 -8.51
CA LEU A 54 9.97 -2.40 -8.32
C LEU A 54 10.36 -2.32 -6.83
N TYR A 55 9.43 -1.96 -5.95
CA TYR A 55 9.65 -1.99 -4.51
C TYR A 55 9.89 -3.42 -3.96
N ILE A 56 9.26 -4.44 -4.55
CA ILE A 56 9.44 -5.85 -4.19
C ILE A 56 10.85 -6.33 -4.60
N VAL A 57 11.36 -5.91 -5.76
CA VAL A 57 12.76 -6.17 -6.14
C VAL A 57 13.70 -5.59 -5.09
N ALA A 58 13.52 -4.33 -4.71
CA ALA A 58 14.31 -3.69 -3.66
C ALA A 58 14.19 -4.45 -2.31
N ALA A 59 12.98 -4.89 -1.94
CA ALA A 59 12.74 -5.61 -0.70
C ALA A 59 13.43 -6.99 -0.66
N LYS A 60 13.40 -7.72 -1.78
CA LYS A 60 14.02 -9.05 -1.91
C LYS A 60 15.54 -8.97 -1.95
N THR A 61 16.08 -8.00 -2.69
CA THR A 61 17.52 -7.89 -2.97
C THR A 61 18.28 -6.99 -2.00
N LEU A 62 17.59 -6.17 -1.20
CA LEU A 62 18.18 -5.10 -0.41
C LEU A 62 19.11 -4.21 -1.24
N TYR A 63 18.66 -3.85 -2.44
CA TYR A 63 19.40 -3.01 -3.39
C TYR A 63 20.72 -3.60 -3.90
N ASN A 64 20.96 -4.91 -3.71
CA ASN A 64 22.14 -5.58 -4.24
C ASN A 64 22.05 -5.68 -5.78
N LYS A 65 22.93 -4.97 -6.48
CA LYS A 65 22.94 -4.89 -7.95
C LYS A 65 23.08 -6.24 -8.64
N GLU A 66 23.94 -7.12 -8.12
CA GLU A 66 24.18 -8.44 -8.71
C GLU A 66 22.96 -9.34 -8.56
N LEU A 67 22.30 -9.32 -7.40
CA LEU A 67 21.03 -10.02 -7.21
C LEU A 67 19.91 -9.45 -8.09
N ILE A 68 19.88 -8.14 -8.32
CA ILE A 68 18.90 -7.52 -9.22
C ILE A 68 19.10 -8.03 -10.64
N LYS A 69 20.32 -7.93 -11.18
CA LYS A 69 20.67 -8.37 -12.54
C LYS A 69 20.43 -9.86 -12.75
N ALA A 70 20.77 -10.69 -11.75
CA ALA A 70 20.65 -12.14 -11.86
C ALA A 70 19.21 -12.64 -11.82
N ASN A 71 18.31 -11.96 -11.10
CA ASN A 71 16.96 -12.46 -10.81
C ASN A 71 15.82 -11.68 -11.47
N TYR A 72 16.09 -10.50 -12.05
CA TYR A 72 15.07 -9.62 -12.61
C TYR A 72 15.51 -9.00 -13.94
N GLN A 73 14.57 -8.89 -14.88
CA GLN A 73 14.82 -8.41 -16.24
C GLN A 73 13.95 -7.19 -16.58
N PHE A 74 13.75 -6.29 -15.62
CA PHE A 74 13.06 -5.03 -15.91
C PHE A 74 13.92 -4.16 -16.84
N PRO A 75 13.32 -3.39 -17.76
CA PRO A 75 14.04 -2.50 -18.68
C PRO A 75 14.51 -1.22 -17.97
N LEU A 76 15.10 -1.37 -16.77
CA LEU A 76 15.54 -0.29 -15.90
C LEU A 76 16.95 -0.59 -15.40
N PRO A 77 17.83 0.43 -15.31
CA PRO A 77 19.16 0.26 -14.73
C PRO A 77 19.05 -0.08 -13.23
N THR A 78 20.05 -0.76 -12.68
CA THR A 78 20.06 -1.14 -11.25
C THR A 78 20.03 0.07 -10.31
N GLU A 79 20.56 1.19 -10.78
CA GLU A 79 20.59 2.50 -10.14
C GLU A 79 19.18 3.08 -9.95
N TYR A 80 18.21 2.71 -10.80
CA TYR A 80 16.83 3.15 -10.65
C TYR A 80 16.24 2.73 -9.30
N TYR A 81 16.64 1.55 -8.80
CA TYR A 81 16.12 1.06 -7.54
C TYR A 81 16.56 1.92 -6.35
N THR A 82 17.72 2.60 -6.40
CA THR A 82 18.18 3.45 -5.29
C THR A 82 17.36 4.75 -5.12
N ALA A 83 16.52 5.10 -6.08
CA ALA A 83 15.58 6.23 -5.94
C ALA A 83 14.46 5.94 -4.91
N HIS A 84 14.28 4.68 -4.51
CA HIS A 84 13.28 4.28 -3.54
C HIS A 84 13.86 4.35 -2.13
N PHE A 85 13.21 5.09 -1.23
CA PHE A 85 13.65 5.18 0.16
C PHE A 85 13.61 3.79 0.84
N PRO A 86 14.63 3.45 1.65
CA PRO A 86 14.84 2.08 2.13
C PRO A 86 13.78 1.58 3.11
N LEU A 87 13.11 2.49 3.83
CA LEU A 87 12.14 2.11 4.86
C LEU A 87 10.98 1.30 4.30
N PHE A 88 10.41 1.69 3.16
CA PHE A 88 9.24 1.00 2.60
C PHE A 88 9.58 -0.43 2.13
N PRO A 89 10.62 -0.68 1.31
CA PRO A 89 11.10 -2.04 1.00
C PRO A 89 11.48 -2.88 2.21
N LEU A 90 12.06 -2.27 3.24
CA LEU A 90 12.40 -2.98 4.47
C LEU A 90 11.14 -3.46 5.20
N LEU A 91 10.12 -2.61 5.31
CA LEU A 91 8.83 -2.99 5.88
C LEU A 91 8.18 -4.11 5.05
N ILE A 92 8.18 -4.00 3.72
CA ILE A 92 7.68 -5.08 2.84
C ILE A 92 8.37 -6.39 3.17
N ARG A 93 9.71 -6.40 3.25
CA ARG A 93 10.50 -7.60 3.56
C ARG A 93 10.13 -8.20 4.92
N ILE A 94 9.97 -7.37 5.96
CA ILE A 94 9.60 -7.82 7.32
C ILE A 94 8.22 -8.48 7.31
N PHE A 95 7.24 -7.87 6.63
CA PHE A 95 5.86 -8.38 6.58
C PHE A 95 5.65 -9.46 5.50
N ALA A 96 6.64 -9.73 4.65
CA ALA A 96 6.53 -10.73 3.58
C ALA A 96 6.46 -12.17 4.10
N ASN A 97 6.96 -12.48 5.30
CA ASN A 97 6.92 -13.84 5.84
C ASN A 97 5.46 -14.34 6.05
N PRO A 98 4.58 -13.62 6.78
CA PRO A 98 3.19 -14.05 6.91
C PRO A 98 2.31 -13.77 5.68
N LEU A 99 2.66 -12.77 4.84
CA LEU A 99 1.74 -12.27 3.80
C LEU A 99 2.17 -12.57 2.36
N ASN A 100 3.41 -12.97 2.10
CA ASN A 100 4.11 -12.84 0.81
C ASN A 100 4.35 -11.39 0.38
N TYR A 101 5.26 -11.18 -0.57
CA TYR A 101 5.73 -9.84 -0.97
C TYR A 101 4.62 -8.93 -1.55
N PRO A 102 3.81 -9.37 -2.54
CA PRO A 102 2.67 -8.59 -3.03
C PRO A 102 1.71 -8.10 -1.94
N TYR A 103 1.24 -8.98 -1.06
CA TYR A 103 0.27 -8.58 -0.03
C TYR A 103 0.93 -7.86 1.14
N ALA A 104 2.21 -8.14 1.45
CA ALA A 104 2.96 -7.35 2.42
C ALA A 104 3.09 -5.90 1.98
N MET A 105 3.33 -5.63 0.69
CA MET A 105 3.31 -4.28 0.17
C MET A 105 1.95 -3.61 0.37
N LEU A 106 0.86 -4.26 -0.04
CA LEU A 106 -0.48 -3.70 0.14
C LEU A 106 -0.77 -3.42 1.63
N ALA A 107 -0.41 -4.34 2.52
CA ALA A 107 -0.58 -4.18 3.95
C ALA A 107 0.24 -3.02 4.51
N VAL A 108 1.52 -2.89 4.13
CA VAL A 108 2.38 -1.78 4.56
C VAL A 108 1.83 -0.44 4.07
N THR A 109 1.30 -0.38 2.84
CA THR A 109 0.60 0.81 2.34
C THR A 109 -0.60 1.15 3.22
N LEU A 110 -1.50 0.20 3.50
CA LEU A 110 -2.69 0.44 4.31
C LEU A 110 -2.35 0.91 5.73
N VAL A 111 -1.37 0.27 6.37
CA VAL A 111 -0.89 0.66 7.70
C VAL A 111 -0.27 2.05 7.67
N SER A 112 0.55 2.36 6.65
CA SER A 112 1.19 3.67 6.51
C SER A 112 0.16 4.79 6.28
N SER A 113 -0.87 4.53 5.47
CA SER A 113 -1.99 5.46 5.25
C SER A 113 -2.77 5.73 6.53
N PHE A 114 -3.09 4.68 7.30
CA PHE A 114 -3.72 4.84 8.60
C PHE A 114 -2.84 5.64 9.57
N LEU A 115 -1.53 5.35 9.63
CA LEU A 115 -0.60 6.08 10.48
C LEU A 115 -0.48 7.56 10.07
N ALA A 116 -0.49 7.86 8.78
CA ALA A 116 -0.50 9.24 8.29
C ALA A 116 -1.73 10.01 8.78
N ILE A 117 -2.93 9.42 8.62
CA ILE A 117 -4.18 9.98 9.14
C ILE A 117 -4.14 10.13 10.67
N TYR A 118 -3.62 9.12 11.38
CA TYR A 118 -3.47 9.14 12.83
C TYR A 118 -2.55 10.28 13.32
N PHE A 119 -1.38 10.45 12.69
CA PHE A 119 -0.46 11.53 13.05
C PHE A 119 -1.01 12.90 12.66
N PHE A 120 -1.72 13.01 11.54
CA PHE A 120 -2.40 14.24 11.16
C PHE A 120 -3.49 14.61 12.17
N TYR A 121 -4.30 13.64 12.61
CA TYR A 121 -5.25 13.82 13.71
C TYR A 121 -4.55 14.25 15.01
N LYS A 122 -3.40 13.64 15.35
CA LYS A 122 -2.64 14.03 16.55
C LYS A 122 -2.11 15.48 16.45
N LEU A 123 -1.73 15.92 15.27
CA LEU A 123 -1.21 17.26 15.00
C LEU A 123 -2.32 18.33 15.09
N THR A 124 -3.49 18.02 14.53
CA THR A 124 -4.62 18.97 14.41
C THR A 124 -5.65 18.86 15.55
N GLY A 125 -5.58 17.80 16.35
CA GLY A 125 -6.58 17.52 17.39
C GLY A 125 -7.95 17.17 16.80
N ASP A 126 -9.02 17.64 17.46
CA ASP A 126 -10.39 17.35 17.01
C ASP A 126 -10.83 18.21 15.82
N MET A 127 -10.08 19.26 15.45
CA MET A 127 -10.38 20.09 14.27
C MET A 127 -10.46 19.27 12.99
N PHE A 128 -9.66 18.21 12.83
CA PHE A 128 -9.70 17.38 11.63
C PHE A 128 -11.03 16.63 11.48
N LEU A 129 -11.54 16.05 12.57
CA LEU A 129 -12.83 15.36 12.54
C LEU A 129 -13.98 16.36 12.46
N THR A 130 -13.86 17.52 13.13
CA THR A 130 -14.87 18.59 13.02
C THR A 130 -14.95 19.09 11.58
N PHE A 131 -13.85 19.48 10.94
CA PHE A 131 -13.79 19.95 9.56
C PHE A 131 -14.41 18.96 8.55
N LEU A 132 -14.28 17.65 8.78
CA LEU A 132 -14.79 16.62 7.88
C LEU A 132 -16.29 16.33 8.03
N PHE A 133 -16.89 16.63 9.19
CA PHE A 133 -18.28 16.28 9.50
C PHE A 133 -19.16 17.50 9.85
N SER A 134 -18.62 18.71 9.77
CA SER A 134 -19.34 19.99 9.82
C SER A 134 -19.72 20.44 8.41
#